data_AF-A0A962MRQ6-F1
#
_entry.id   AF-A0A962MRQ6-F1
#
_cell.length_a   1.000
_cell.length_b   1.000
_cell.length_c   1.000
_cell.angle_alpha   90.00
_cell.angle_beta   90.00
_cell.angle_gamma   90.00
#
_symmetry.space_group_name_H-M   'P 1'
#
loop_
_entity.id
_entity.type
_entity.pdbx_description
1 polymer ?
#
loop_
_entity_poly.entity_id
_entity_poly.type
_entity_poly.pdbx_seq_one_letter_code
_entity_poly.pdbx_strand_id
1 'polypeptide(L)' 'MDPYGEHDMGRFTVDGQDFYWKIDYYDLDLEYHSPDPADPSVTVRVLTIMRVGEY' A
#
# COMPACT_ATOMS: atom_id res chain seq x y z
N MET A 1 -8.75 -4.44 -13.18
CA MET A 1 -9.61 -3.30 -13.54
C MET A 1 -8.90 -2.14 -12.90
N ASP A 2 -8.02 -1.53 -13.68
CA ASP A 2 -6.99 -0.60 -13.22
C ASP A 2 -7.30 0.72 -13.91
N PRO A 3 -8.29 1.49 -13.41
CA PRO A 3 -8.70 2.71 -14.11
C PRO A 3 -7.64 3.83 -14.07
N TYR A 4 -6.59 3.71 -13.24
CA TYR A 4 -5.57 4.75 -13.06
C TYR A 4 -4.10 4.28 -13.12
N GLY A 5 -3.82 3.00 -13.38
CA GLY A 5 -2.43 2.51 -13.56
C GLY A 5 -1.56 2.50 -12.29
N GLU A 6 -2.20 2.65 -11.14
CA GLU A 6 -1.58 2.82 -9.83
C GLU A 6 -1.50 1.45 -9.13
N HIS A 7 -0.30 0.85 -9.13
CA HIS A 7 0.00 -0.47 -8.55
C HIS A 7 0.22 -0.38 -7.03
N ASP A 8 -0.66 0.33 -6.32
CA ASP A 8 -0.51 0.58 -4.88
C ASP A 8 -1.30 -0.41 -4.05
N MET A 9 -1.99 -1.36 -4.67
CA MET A 9 -2.64 -2.48 -3.99
C MET A 9 -2.66 -3.71 -4.86
N GLY A 10 -2.70 -4.88 -4.22
CA GLY A 10 -2.80 -6.14 -4.93
C GLY A 10 -2.99 -7.34 -4.03
N ARG A 11 -2.97 -8.52 -4.65
CA ARG A 11 -3.01 -9.81 -3.99
C ARG A 11 -1.90 -10.69 -4.54
N PHE A 12 -1.27 -11.47 -3.67
CA PHE A 12 -0.34 -12.52 -4.08
C PHE A 12 -0.53 -13.76 -3.20
N THR A 13 -0.08 -14.91 -3.70
CA THR A 13 -0.19 -16.19 -3.00
C THR A 13 1.21 -16.71 -2.68
N VAL A 14 1.48 -17.04 -1.42
CA VAL A 14 2.73 -17.67 -0.96
C VAL A 14 2.38 -18.90 -0.17
N ASP A 15 2.99 -20.04 -0.49
CA ASP A 15 2.76 -21.31 0.22
C ASP A 15 1.27 -21.73 0.26
N GLY A 16 0.52 -21.44 -0.80
CA GLY A 16 -0.93 -21.70 -0.86
C GLY A 16 -1.78 -20.77 0.00
N GLN A 17 -1.19 -19.77 0.65
CA GLN A 17 -1.88 -18.74 1.40
C GLN A 17 -1.97 -17.46 0.60
N ASP A 18 -3.15 -16.86 0.59
CA ASP A 18 -3.38 -15.58 -0.04
C ASP A 18 -3.06 -14.41 0.89
N PHE A 19 -2.47 -13.36 0.32
CA PHE A 19 -2.16 -12.12 1.00
C PHE A 19 -2.64 -10.93 0.15
N TYR A 20 -3.27 -9.96 0.80
CA TYR A 20 -3.46 -8.63 0.24
C TYR A 20 -2.29 -7.75 0.64
N TRP A 21 -1.95 -6.82 -0.22
CA TRP A 21 -1.03 -5.74 0.12
C TRP A 21 -1.56 -4.42 -0.39
N LYS A 22 -1.15 -3.35 0.27
CA LYS A 22 -1.34 -1.99 -0.18
C LYS A 22 -0.18 -1.10 0.24
N ILE A 23 0.04 -0.02 -0.51
CA ILE A 23 0.99 1.04 -0.21
C ILE A 23 0.17 2.27 0.15
N ASP A 24 0.34 2.74 1.38
CA ASP A 24 -0.23 3.98 1.87
C ASP A 24 0.83 5.09 1.85
N TYR A 25 0.41 6.32 1.57
CA TYR A 25 1.30 7.48 1.41
C TYR A 25 1.07 8.48 2.55
N TYR A 26 2.01 8.54 3.48
CA TYR A 26 1.94 9.44 4.64
C TYR A 26 2.88 10.64 4.49
N ASP A 27 2.61 11.69 5.24
CA ASP A 27 3.58 12.76 5.46
C ASP A 27 4.81 12.24 6.25
N LEU A 28 5.84 13.07 6.38
CA LEU A 28 7.10 12.67 7.02
C LEU A 28 6.94 12.30 8.50
N ASP A 29 5.93 12.82 9.18
CA ASP A 29 5.63 12.54 10.59
C ASP A 29 4.70 11.32 10.79
N LEU A 30 4.25 10.67 9.69
CA LEU A 30 3.35 9.50 9.70
C LEU A 30 1.98 9.76 10.36
N GLU A 31 1.53 11.02 10.40
CA GLU A 31 0.30 11.40 11.10
C GLU A 31 -0.89 11.60 10.14
N TYR A 32 -0.60 12.08 8.93
CA TYR A 32 -1.56 12.45 7.90
C TYR A 32 -1.15 11.89 6.53
N HIS A 33 -2.05 12.03 5.56
CA HIS A 33 -1.74 11.67 4.18
C HIS A 33 -0.73 12.66 3.58
N SER A 34 0.19 12.16 2.74
CA SER A 34 1.19 13.03 2.11
C SER A 34 0.51 14.13 1.26
N PRO A 35 1.02 15.37 1.31
CA PRO A 35 0.53 16.45 0.45
C PRO A 35 0.81 16.21 -1.04
N ASP A 36 1.87 15.46 -1.38
CA ASP A 36 2.19 15.06 -2.75
C ASP A 36 2.79 13.64 -2.77
N PRO A 37 1.98 12.58 -2.99
CA PRO A 37 2.44 11.20 -2.97
C PRO A 37 3.47 10.85 -4.06
N ALA A 38 3.61 11.68 -5.10
CA ALA A 38 4.62 11.52 -6.14
C ALA A 38 5.99 12.06 -5.71
N ASP A 39 6.05 13.00 -4.76
CA ASP A 39 7.29 13.59 -4.26
C ASP A 39 7.82 12.81 -3.03
N PRO A 40 8.93 12.06 -3.17
CA PRO A 40 9.52 11.31 -2.07
C PRO A 40 10.17 12.19 -1.00
N SER A 41 10.38 13.48 -1.24
CA SER A 41 10.94 14.41 -0.25
C SER A 41 9.93 14.79 0.84
N VAL A 42 8.64 14.64 0.58
CA VAL A 42 7.54 14.94 1.52
C VAL A 42 6.65 13.73 1.82
N THR A 43 7.03 12.54 1.35
CA THR A 43 6.20 11.34 1.39
C THR A 43 6.94 10.14 1.96
N VAL A 44 6.31 9.48 2.94
CA VAL A 44 6.69 8.15 3.42
C VAL A 44 5.72 7.12 2.84
N ARG A 45 6.26 6.08 2.18
CA ARG A 45 5.49 4.98 1.60
C ARG A 45 5.47 3.80 2.56
N VAL A 46 4.28 3.41 3.01
CA VAL A 46 4.08 2.32 3.96
C VAL A 46 3.44 1.13 3.26
N LEU A 47 4.18 0.01 3.18
CA LEU A 47 3.65 -1.25 2.65
C LEU A 47 2.98 -2.06 3.76
N THR A 48 1.65 -2.22 3.66
CA THR A 48 0.87 -3.09 4.54
C THR A 48 0.65 -4.43 3.85
N ILE A 49 0.94 -5.54 4.52
CA ILE A 49 0.66 -6.90 4.05
C ILE A 49 -0.31 -7.56 5.03
N MET A 50 -1.42 -8.10 4.51
CA MET A 50 -2.50 -8.72 5.28
C MET A 50 -2.77 -10.12 4.73
N ARG A 51 -2.86 -11.13 5.59
CA ARG A 51 -3.25 -12.49 5.19
C ARG A 51 -4.75 -12.55 4.93
N VAL A 52 -5.15 -13.17 3.82
CA VAL A 52 -6.55 -13.48 3.49
C VAL A 52 -6.89 -14.80 4.18
N GLY A 53 -7.56 -14.75 5.33
CA GLY A 53 -7.97 -15.98 6.02
C GLY A 53 -8.17 -15.91 7.52
N GLU A 54 -8.16 -14.74 8.15
CA GLU A 54 -8.73 -14.59 9.50
C GLU A 54 -10.19 -14.14 9.41
N TYR A 55 -11.08 -15.08 9.07
CA TYR A 55 -12.51 -15.08 9.45
C TYR A 55 -13.05 -16.51 9.43
#